data_AF-A0A453RW09-F1
#
_entry.id   AF-A0A453RW09-F1
#
_cell.length_a   1.000
_cell.length_b   1.000
_cell.length_c   1.000
_cell.angle_alpha   90.00
_cell.angle_beta   90.00
_cell.angle_gamma   90.00
#
_symmetry.space_group_name_H-M   'P 1'
#
loop_
_entity.id
_entity.type
_entity.pdbx_description
1 polymer ?
#
loop_
_entity_poly.entity_id
_entity_poly.type
_entity_poly.pdbx_seq_one_letter_code
_entity_poly.pdbx_strand_id
1 'polypeptide(L)'
;YKSEVGLSTDTFNNRLDSLVSRNQNAFITGRSLHDNFILVRQSLKMLHQLGAPRIMLKLDLTRAFDSISWPFLFEVLRQYGFGDRFREWLAILLSTSSTRVMMNGEPGPPIWHRCGLR
;
A
#
# COMPACT_ATOMS: atom_id res chain seq x y z
N TYR A 1 24.79 0.84 16.54
CA TYR A 1 24.42 0.02 15.37
C TYR A 1 23.14 -0.80 15.55
N LYS A 2 23.02 -1.76 16.48
CA LYS A 2 21.76 -2.53 16.64
C LYS A 2 20.62 -1.77 17.35
N SER A 3 20.95 -0.74 18.14
CA SER A 3 20.00 0.06 18.93
C SER A 3 19.30 1.17 18.13
N GLU A 4 19.99 1.85 17.22
CA GLU A 4 19.43 2.94 16.42
C GLU A 4 18.44 2.45 15.34
N VAL A 5 18.68 1.26 14.79
CA VAL A 5 17.77 0.63 13.83
C VAL A 5 16.43 0.28 14.51
N GLY A 6 16.46 -0.21 15.75
CA GLY A 6 15.24 -0.53 16.52
C GLY A 6 14.34 0.69 16.74
N LEU A 7 14.91 1.79 17.25
CA LEU A 7 14.20 3.06 17.47
C LEU A 7 13.57 3.64 16.20
N SER A 8 14.26 3.54 15.05
CA SER A 8 13.73 4.01 13.77
C SER A 8 12.59 3.13 13.25
N THR A 9 12.66 1.82 13.48
CA THR A 9 11.63 0.88 13.01
C THR A 9 10.36 1.01 13.86
N ASP A 10 10.49 1.17 15.18
CA ASP A 10 9.36 1.36 16.09
C ASP A 10 8.65 2.70 15.85
N THR A 11 9.41 3.76 15.56
CA THR A 11 8.84 5.08 15.22
C THR A 11 8.10 5.06 13.89
N PHE A 12 8.62 4.33 12.90
CA PHE A 12 7.98 4.15 11.60
C PHE A 12 6.69 3.33 11.71
N ASN A 13 6.73 2.22 12.44
CA ASN A 13 5.57 1.37 12.68
C ASN A 13 4.46 2.11 13.44
N ASN A 14 4.80 2.88 14.48
CA ASN A 14 3.83 3.69 15.20
C ASN A 14 3.15 4.77 14.32
N ARG A 15 3.90 5.34 13.36
CA ARG A 15 3.30 6.27 12.38
C ARG A 15 2.39 5.53 11.39
N LEU A 16 2.80 4.38 10.87
CA LEU A 16 1.96 3.57 9.99
C LEU A 16 0.66 3.13 10.68
N ASP A 17 0.72 2.71 11.93
CA ASP A 17 -0.45 2.32 12.72
C ASP A 17 -1.43 3.49 12.95
N SER A 18 -0.94 4.73 12.96
CA SER A 18 -1.80 5.93 13.03
C SER A 18 -2.43 6.31 11.68
N LEU A 19 -1.81 5.92 10.57
CA LEU A 19 -2.26 6.21 9.19
C LEU A 19 -3.27 5.19 8.70
N VAL A 20 -3.15 3.96 9.19
CA VAL A 20 -3.99 2.82 8.80
C VAL A 20 -5.08 2.66 9.84
N SER A 21 -6.33 2.96 9.46
CA SER A 21 -7.48 2.72 10.34
C SER A 21 -7.52 1.24 10.74
N ARG A 22 -7.97 0.91 11.96
CA ARG A 22 -8.16 -0.48 12.44
C ARG A 22 -9.01 -1.36 11.51
N ASN A 23 -9.75 -0.75 10.58
CA ASN A 23 -10.55 -1.43 9.55
C ASN A 23 -9.79 -1.70 8.24
N GLN A 24 -8.56 -1.22 8.06
CA GLN A 24 -7.69 -1.55 6.92
C GLN A 24 -6.83 -2.77 7.27
N ASN A 25 -7.40 -3.97 7.13
CA ASN A 25 -6.75 -5.26 7.43
C ASN A 25 -6.07 -5.90 6.22
N ALA A 26 -5.56 -5.11 5.27
CA ALA A 26 -4.73 -5.66 4.19
C ALA A 26 -3.26 -5.67 4.65
N PHE A 27 -2.62 -6.84 4.57
CA PHE A 27 -1.18 -7.07 4.83
C PHE A 27 -0.71 -7.12 6.30
N ILE A 28 -1.59 -7.42 7.27
CA ILE A 28 -1.18 -7.76 8.66
C ILE A 28 -1.18 -9.28 8.85
N THR A 29 -0.05 -9.86 9.25
CA THR A 29 0.09 -11.29 9.55
C THR A 29 -0.82 -11.68 10.72
N GLY A 30 -1.83 -12.52 10.48
CA GLY A 30 -2.75 -13.03 11.51
C GLY A 30 -4.23 -12.61 11.37
N ARG A 31 -4.59 -11.77 10.38
CA ARG A 31 -5.99 -11.50 10.02
C ARG A 31 -6.23 -11.96 8.59
N SER A 32 -7.08 -12.96 8.40
CA SER A 32 -7.28 -13.55 7.08
C SER A 32 -8.22 -12.70 6.23
N LEU A 33 -8.03 -12.74 4.91
CA LEU A 33 -8.96 -12.16 3.94
C LEU A 33 -10.39 -12.71 4.09
N HIS A 34 -10.52 -13.89 4.70
CA HIS A 34 -11.80 -14.54 4.99
C HIS A 34 -12.64 -13.77 6.01
N ASP A 35 -12.02 -13.25 7.08
CA ASP A 35 -12.74 -12.51 8.13
C ASP A 35 -13.36 -11.22 7.60
N ASN A 36 -12.63 -10.51 6.72
CA ASN A 36 -13.15 -9.35 6.00
C ASN A 36 -14.32 -9.72 5.08
N PHE A 37 -14.24 -10.85 4.37
CA PHE A 37 -15.32 -11.32 3.50
C PHE A 37 -16.60 -11.61 4.30
N ILE A 38 -16.47 -12.27 5.45
CA ILE A 38 -17.60 -12.56 6.34
C ILE A 38 -18.20 -11.27 6.89
N LEU A 39 -17.39 -10.32 7.36
CA LEU A 39 -17.86 -9.03 7.89
C LEU A 39 -18.61 -8.20 6.84
N VAL A 40 -18.07 -8.11 5.62
CA VAL A 40 -18.73 -7.41 4.50
C VAL A 40 -20.05 -8.10 4.16
N ARG A 41 -20.08 -9.44 4.10
CA ARG A 41 -21.28 -10.20 3.79
C ARG A 41 -22.37 -10.05 4.84
N GLN A 42 -22.02 -10.06 6.12
CA GLN A 42 -22.94 -9.83 7.23
C GLN A 42 -23.47 -8.39 7.23
N SER A 43 -22.59 -7.42 6.99
CA SER A 43 -22.97 -6.01 6.85
C SER A 43 -23.98 -5.85 5.72
N LEU A 44 -23.69 -6.37 4.51
CA LEU A 44 -24.61 -6.31 3.37
C LEU A 44 -25.97 -6.97 3.70
N LYS A 45 -25.97 -8.11 4.40
CA LYS A 45 -27.21 -8.80 4.80
C LYS A 45 -28.05 -7.95 5.77
N MET A 46 -27.42 -7.34 6.79
CA MET A 46 -28.10 -6.44 7.74
C MET A 46 -28.65 -5.21 7.02
N LEU A 47 -27.85 -4.63 6.14
CA LEU A 47 -28.18 -3.42 5.39
C LEU A 47 -29.30 -3.66 4.37
N HIS A 48 -29.37 -4.86 3.80
CA HIS A 48 -30.49 -5.34 2.97
C HIS A 48 -31.78 -5.48 3.80
N GLN A 49 -31.69 -6.04 5.02
CA GLN A 49 -32.84 -6.16 5.92
C GLN A 49 -33.41 -4.81 6.36
N LEU A 50 -32.59 -3.75 6.38
CA LEU A 50 -32.99 -2.40 6.77
C LEU A 50 -33.61 -1.58 5.61
N GLY A 51 -33.69 -2.12 4.38
CA GLY A 51 -34.39 -1.48 3.25
C GLY A 51 -33.80 -0.14 2.76
N ALA A 52 -32.62 0.24 3.24
CA ALA A 52 -32.02 1.54 2.94
C ALA A 52 -31.31 1.54 1.56
N PRO A 53 -31.53 2.55 0.68
CA PRO A 53 -30.79 2.72 -0.57
C PRO A 53 -29.29 2.84 -0.31
N ARG A 54 -28.44 2.17 -1.11
CA ARG A 54 -26.99 2.13 -0.86
C ARG A 54 -26.15 1.76 -2.07
N ILE A 55 -24.93 2.32 -2.10
CA ILE A 55 -23.88 2.06 -3.09
C ILE A 55 -22.69 1.43 -2.35
N MET A 56 -22.16 0.33 -2.90
CA MET A 56 -20.93 -0.29 -2.43
C MET A 56 -19.78 0.11 -3.35
N LEU A 57 -18.81 0.87 -2.84
CA LEU A 57 -17.59 1.22 -3.55
C LEU A 57 -16.52 0.16 -3.25
N LYS A 58 -16.18 -0.67 -4.23
CA LYS A 58 -15.03 -1.58 -4.15
C LYS A 58 -13.84 -0.92 -4.83
N LEU A 59 -12.84 -0.54 -4.04
CA LEU A 59 -11.56 -0.04 -4.56
C LEU A 59 -10.63 -1.23 -4.80
N ASP A 60 -10.22 -1.43 -6.06
CA ASP A 60 -9.19 -2.42 -6.41
C ASP A 60 -7.81 -1.81 -6.13
N LEU A 61 -7.31 -2.06 -4.92
CA LEU A 61 -6.00 -1.55 -4.48
C LEU A 61 -4.86 -2.12 -5.32
N THR A 62 -4.96 -3.37 -5.80
CA THR A 62 -3.91 -3.99 -6.61
C THR A 62 -3.66 -3.20 -7.89
N ARG A 63 -4.71 -2.77 -8.58
CA ARG A 63 -4.60 -1.89 -9.75
C ARG A 63 -4.22 -0.45 -9.39
N ALA A 64 -4.63 0.03 -8.23
CA ALA A 64 -4.22 1.35 -7.74
C ALA A 64 -2.70 1.41 -7.53
N PHE A 65 -2.12 0.38 -6.90
CA PHE A 65 -0.68 0.29 -6.68
C PHE A 65 0.13 0.24 -7.97
N ASP A 66 -0.43 -0.22 -9.09
CA ASP A 66 0.23 -0.21 -10.40
C ASP A 66 0.28 1.17 -11.06
N SER A 67 -0.56 2.11 -10.59
CA SER A 67 -0.82 3.39 -11.26
C SER A 67 -0.55 4.62 -10.38
N ILE A 68 -0.08 4.44 -9.13
CA ILE A 68 0.24 5.56 -8.23
C ILE A 68 1.27 6.49 -8.88
N SER A 69 0.90 7.76 -9.03
CA SER A 69 1.81 8.84 -9.40
C SER A 69 2.81 9.08 -8.27
N TRP A 70 4.12 8.99 -8.56
CA TRP A 70 5.15 9.24 -7.56
C TRP A 70 5.15 10.68 -7.03
N PRO A 71 4.94 11.74 -7.84
CA PRO A 71 4.74 13.09 -7.31
C PRO A 71 3.63 13.18 -6.27
N PHE A 72 2.48 12.53 -6.52
CA PHE A 72 1.37 12.48 -5.57
C PHE A 72 1.76 11.74 -4.28
N LEU A 73 2.45 10.61 -4.41
CA LEU A 73 2.96 9.85 -3.26
C LEU A 73 3.89 10.69 -2.38
N PHE A 74 4.85 11.41 -2.97
CA PHE A 74 5.78 12.26 -2.22
C PHE A 74 5.09 13.42 -1.53
N GLU A 75 4.06 14.00 -2.16
CA GLU A 75 3.25 15.03 -1.53
C GLU A 75 2.48 14.49 -0.33
N VAL A 76 1.86 13.31 -0.45
CA VAL A 76 1.19 12.64 0.67
C VAL A 76 2.15 12.34 1.82
N LEU A 77 3.33 11.79 1.54
CA LEU A 77 4.35 11.52 2.56
C LEU A 77 4.84 12.79 3.25
N ARG A 78 4.97 13.90 2.51
CA ARG A 78 5.32 15.20 3.08
C ARG A 78 4.23 15.69 4.03
N GLN A 79 2.96 15.61 3.64
CA GLN A 79 1.82 16.02 4.47
C GLN A 79 1.69 15.20 5.76
N TYR A 80 2.03 13.90 5.71
CA TYR A 80 2.05 13.04 6.91
C TYR A 80 3.34 13.15 7.74
N GLY A 81 4.22 14.09 7.40
CA GLY A 81 5.39 14.43 8.20
C GLY A 81 6.53 13.42 8.10
N PHE A 82 6.62 12.67 6.99
CA PHE A 82 7.81 11.85 6.71
C PHE A 82 9.00 12.77 6.41
N GLY A 83 10.14 12.52 7.06
CA GLY A 83 11.35 13.33 6.92
C GLY A 83 11.97 13.26 5.52
N ASP A 84 12.78 14.26 5.16
CA ASP A 84 13.40 14.36 3.83
C ASP A 84 14.28 13.14 3.51
N ARG A 85 15.05 12.65 4.48
CA ARG A 85 15.90 11.45 4.34
C ARG A 85 15.12 10.20 3.94
N PHE A 86 13.94 10.00 4.52
CA PHE A 86 13.08 8.87 4.16
C PHE A 86 12.56 9.01 2.72
N ARG A 87 12.14 10.22 2.35
CA ARG A 87 11.68 10.52 0.99
C ARG A 87 12.82 10.37 -0.04
N GLU A 88 14.06 10.74 0.30
CA GLU A 88 15.23 10.51 -0.56
C GLU A 88 15.49 9.02 -0.80
N TRP A 89 15.50 8.21 0.25
CA TRP A 89 15.66 6.75 0.11
C TRP A 89 14.56 6.15 -0.76
N LEU A 90 13.31 6.59 -0.57
CA LEU A 90 12.19 6.14 -1.39
C LEU A 90 12.34 6.60 -2.86
N ALA A 91 12.83 7.82 -3.10
CA ALA A 91 13.08 8.32 -4.46
C ALA A 91 14.15 7.50 -5.17
N ILE A 92 15.24 7.16 -4.48
CA ILE A 92 16.28 6.27 -5.01
C ILE A 92 15.69 4.90 -5.35
N LEU A 93 14.94 4.29 -4.42
CA LEU A 93 14.33 2.98 -4.64
C LEU A 93 13.40 2.98 -5.86
N LEU A 94 12.51 3.96 -5.97
CA LEU A 94 11.56 4.06 -7.07
C LEU A 94 12.28 4.33 -8.40
N SER A 95 13.21 5.29 -8.43
CA SER A 95 13.94 5.66 -9.66
C SER A 95 14.81 4.55 -10.24
N THR A 96 15.21 3.58 -9.41
CA THR A 96 16.06 2.44 -9.83
C THR A 96 15.25 1.19 -10.19
N SER A 97 13.93 1.20 -9.99
CA SER A 97 13.08 0.05 -10.30
C SER A 97 12.94 -0.15 -11.82
N SER A 98 13.14 -1.39 -12.27
CA SER A 98 12.91 -1.81 -13.66
C SER A 98 12.48 -3.28 -13.76
N THR A 99 11.71 -3.60 -14.79
CA THR A 99 11.33 -4.97 -15.15
C THR A 99 12.01 -5.39 -16.44
N ARG A 100 12.33 -6.68 -16.61
CA ARG A 100 12.81 -7.26 -17.87
C ARG A 100 11.93 -8.42 -18.31
N VAL A 101 11.71 -8.54 -19.61
CA VAL A 101 11.00 -9.68 -20.20
C VAL A 101 12.02 -10.78 -20.50
N MET A 102 11.81 -11.97 -19.94
CA MET A 102 12.63 -13.14 -20.23
C MET A 102 12.14 -13.81 -21.52
N MET A 103 13.01 -13.95 -22.52
CA MET A 103 12.72 -14.71 -23.72
C MET A 103 13.73 -15.85 -23.84
N ASN A 104 13.24 -17.09 -23.76
CA ASN A 104 14.07 -18.30 -23.86
C ASN A 104 15.26 -18.34 -22.88
N GLY A 105 15.10 -17.78 -21.67
CA GLY A 105 16.17 -17.72 -20.67
C GLY A 105 17.07 -16.49 -20.75
N GLU A 106 16.95 -15.69 -21.80
CA GLU A 106 17.71 -14.45 -21.96
C GLU A 106 16.88 -13.22 -21.52
N PRO A 107 17.42 -12.35 -20.65
CA PRO A 107 16.74 -11.13 -20.25
C PRO A 107 16.79 -10.09 -21.37
N GLY A 108 15.62 -9.61 -21.79
CA GLY A 108 15.51 -8.45 -22.68
C GLY A 108 15.94 -7.13 -22.03
N PRO A 109 15.86 -6.02 -22.79
CA PRO A 109 16.16 -4.69 -22.27
C PRO A 109 15.30 -4.30 -21.06
N PRO A 110 15.82 -3.48 -20.12
CA PRO A 110 15.05 -3.00 -18.97
C PRO A 110 13.94 -2.04 -19.39
N ILE A 111 12.77 -2.24 -18.80
CA ILE A 111 11.63 -1.34 -18.84
C ILE A 111 11.58 -0.62 -17.49
N TRP A 112 11.85 0.68 -17.52
CA TRP A 112 11.88 1.53 -16.32
C TRP A 112 10.48 1.91 -15.87
N HIS A 113 10.21 1.76 -14.57
CA HIS A 113 8.95 2.19 -13.97
C HIS A 113 8.92 3.73 -13.86
N ARG A 114 7.75 4.34 -14.11
CA ARG A 114 7.52 5.79 -13.96
C ARG A 114 6.41 6.12 -12.96
N CYS A 115 5.64 5.11 -12.59
CA CYS A 115 4.54 5.16 -11.64
C CYS A 115 4.33 3.75 -11.08
N GLY A 116 3.50 3.67 -10.06
CA GLY A 116 3.22 2.44 -9.35
C GLY A 116 4.32 2.04 -8.37
N LEU A 117 4.03 1.05 -7.54
CA LEU A 117 4.86 0.60 -6.41
C LEU A 117 5.30 -0.87 -6.54
N ARG A 118 5.36 -1.38 -7.78
CA ARG A 118 5.82 -2.75 -8.08
C ARG A 118 7.32 -2.81 -8.33
#